data_AF-A0A6P0YN10-F1
#
_entry.id   AF-A0A6P0YN10-F1
#
_cell.length_a   1.000
_cell.length_b   1.000
_cell.length_c   1.000
_cell.angle_alpha   90.00
_cell.angle_beta   90.00
_cell.angle_gamma   90.00
#
_symmetry.space_group_name_H-M   'P 1'
#
loop_
_entity.id
_entity.type
_entity.pdbx_description
1 polymer ?
#
loop_
_entity_poly.entity_id
_entity_poly.type
_entity_poly.pdbx_seq_one_letter_code
_entity_poly.pdbx_strand_id
1 'polypeptide(L)'
;GDGHVIHYRKLKDYEMVACTSVDTFAQGRKIYARNYQVCYIPNVVIQRAKSRLGERKYNLLFNNCEHFATWCKTGVSDSRQIRDFLPLTTKIKTENLSQSLKQAFKGANRNDSTKLLNKALADIKVVWDDTQPQYKHSLQEINTWEQVAMKALNNNREDLARAALARKLNYKKRAQELKLRLEHLASMTETLLLNKVESS
;
A
#
# COMPACT_ATOMS: atom_id res chain seq x y z
N GLY A 1 4.57 0.38 28.52
CA GLY A 1 3.24 0.41 27.88
C GLY A 1 2.20 0.05 28.93
N ASP A 2 0.93 0.37 28.68
CA ASP A 2 -0.22 0.15 29.58
C ASP A 2 -0.85 -1.25 29.44
N GLY A 3 -0.08 -2.23 28.96
CA GLY A 3 -0.56 -3.60 28.75
C GLY A 3 -1.48 -3.80 27.54
N HIS A 4 -1.65 -2.77 26.69
CA HIS A 4 -2.53 -2.84 25.51
C HIS A 4 -1.77 -2.65 24.19
N VAL A 5 -2.34 -3.21 23.13
CA VAL A 5 -1.82 -3.16 21.76
C VAL A 5 -2.94 -2.71 20.82
N ILE A 6 -2.68 -1.67 20.02
CA ILE A 6 -3.55 -1.29 18.91
C ILE A 6 -3.02 -1.96 17.64
N HIS A 7 -3.83 -2.80 17.00
CA HIS A 7 -3.46 -3.52 15.79
C HIS A 7 -4.67 -3.83 14.92
N TYR A 8 -4.45 -4.22 13.66
CA TYR A 8 -5.49 -4.86 12.88
C TYR A 8 -5.80 -6.24 13.45
N ARG A 9 -7.03 -6.43 13.92
CA ARG A 9 -7.51 -7.70 14.45
C ARG A 9 -8.32 -8.41 13.38
N LYS A 10 -7.96 -9.66 13.09
CA LYS A 10 -8.73 -10.60 12.29
C LYS A 10 -9.62 -11.44 13.20
N LEU A 11 -10.94 -11.28 13.08
CA LEU A 11 -11.94 -12.18 13.65
C LEU A 11 -12.68 -12.85 12.50
N LYS A 12 -13.32 -14.00 12.74
CA LYS A 12 -13.93 -14.85 11.69
C LYS A 12 -14.82 -14.06 10.71
N ASP A 13 -15.52 -13.03 11.18
CA ASP A 13 -16.54 -12.32 10.41
C ASP A 13 -16.20 -10.85 10.10
N TYR A 14 -15.06 -10.33 10.57
CA TYR A 14 -14.63 -8.95 10.28
C TYR A 14 -13.17 -8.68 10.67
N GLU A 15 -12.54 -7.79 9.90
CA GLU A 15 -11.28 -7.14 10.26
C GLU A 15 -11.46 -5.68 10.67
N MET A 16 -10.83 -5.30 11.78
CA MET A 16 -10.79 -3.89 12.19
C MET A 16 -9.54 -3.55 12.98
N VAL A 17 -9.14 -2.29 12.97
CA VAL A 17 -8.17 -1.77 13.95
C VAL A 17 -8.83 -1.79 15.33
N ALA A 18 -8.27 -2.57 16.25
CA ALA A 18 -8.78 -2.73 17.60
C ALA A 18 -7.66 -2.54 18.63
N CYS A 19 -8.05 -2.15 19.84
CA CYS A 19 -7.19 -2.18 21.01
C CYS A 19 -7.45 -3.49 21.77
N THR A 20 -6.42 -4.28 22.04
CA THR A 20 -6.50 -5.56 22.76
C THR A 20 -5.44 -5.63 23.84
N SER A 21 -5.57 -6.55 24.81
CA SER A 21 -4.49 -6.80 25.76
C SER A 21 -3.29 -7.45 25.06
N VAL A 22 -2.10 -7.23 25.60
CA VAL A 22 -0.86 -7.88 25.11
C VAL A 22 -1.03 -9.40 25.09
N ASP A 23 -1.69 -10.01 26.07
CA ASP A 23 -1.92 -11.45 26.12
C ASP A 23 -2.80 -11.94 24.96
N THR A 24 -3.87 -11.20 24.67
CA THR A 24 -4.77 -11.48 23.55
C THR A 24 -4.05 -11.37 22.21
N PHE A 25 -3.18 -10.37 22.08
CA PHE A 25 -2.38 -10.14 20.88
C PHE A 25 -1.31 -11.24 20.71
N ALA A 26 -0.61 -11.60 21.78
CA ALA A 26 0.50 -12.53 21.76
C ALA A 26 0.03 -13.97 21.49
N GLN A 27 -1.14 -14.36 22.00
CA GLN A 27 -1.64 -15.74 21.92
C GLN A 27 -0.60 -16.77 22.39
N GLY A 28 0.14 -16.43 23.47
CA GLY A 28 1.23 -17.26 24.00
C GLY A 28 2.53 -17.25 23.19
N ARG A 29 2.63 -16.47 22.10
CA ARG A 29 3.84 -16.35 21.27
C ARG A 29 4.75 -15.23 21.76
N LYS A 30 6.06 -15.36 21.49
CA LYS A 30 7.05 -14.31 21.79
C LYS A 30 6.83 -13.06 20.93
N ILE A 31 6.90 -11.89 21.56
CA ILE A 31 6.81 -10.58 20.90
C ILE A 31 8.22 -10.05 20.64
N TYR A 32 8.44 -9.55 19.43
CA TYR A 32 9.69 -8.90 19.05
C TYR A 32 9.46 -7.42 18.77
N ALA A 33 10.35 -6.57 19.29
CA ALA A 33 10.34 -5.14 19.01
C ALA A 33 11.19 -4.84 17.76
N ARG A 34 10.61 -4.09 16.82
CA ARG A 34 11.34 -3.61 15.64
C ARG A 34 11.84 -2.18 15.88
N ASN A 35 13.14 -1.98 15.72
CA ASN A 35 13.75 -0.65 15.80
C ASN A 35 13.68 0.08 14.46
N TYR A 36 13.41 1.38 14.52
CA TYR A 36 13.37 2.26 13.36
C TYR A 36 14.37 3.41 13.58
N GLN A 37 15.21 3.69 12.59
CA GLN A 37 16.21 4.77 12.68
C GLN A 37 15.55 6.17 12.73
N VAL A 38 14.44 6.35 12.00
CA VAL A 38 13.66 7.60 11.98
C VAL A 38 12.20 7.26 12.25
N CYS A 39 11.64 7.78 13.34
CA CYS A 39 10.26 7.55 13.74
C CYS A 39 9.69 8.70 14.58
N TYR A 40 8.36 8.78 14.63
CA TYR A 40 7.67 9.71 15.53
C TYR A 40 7.88 9.33 17.00
N ILE A 41 7.79 10.35 17.86
CA ILE A 41 7.79 10.18 19.32
C ILE A 41 6.59 9.33 19.78
N PRO A 42 6.70 8.58 20.89
CA PRO A 42 5.67 7.63 21.32
C PRO A 42 4.24 8.20 21.37
N ASN A 43 4.06 9.42 21.89
CA ASN A 43 2.74 10.05 22.00
C ASN A 43 2.09 10.28 20.63
N VAL A 44 2.86 10.71 19.63
CA VAL A 44 2.38 10.91 18.25
C VAL A 44 2.03 9.56 17.62
N VAL A 45 2.83 8.52 17.86
CA VAL A 45 2.56 7.16 17.37
C VAL A 45 1.23 6.64 17.94
N ILE A 46 1.00 6.83 19.24
CA ILE A 46 -0.25 6.42 19.91
C ILE A 46 -1.45 7.19 19.37
N GLN A 47 -1.33 8.51 19.22
CA GLN A 47 -2.41 9.33 18.65
C GLN A 47 -2.79 8.88 17.24
N ARG A 48 -1.79 8.61 16.39
CA ARG A 48 -2.01 8.07 15.04
C ARG A 48 -2.67 6.70 15.06
N ALA A 49 -2.23 5.79 15.94
CA ALA A 49 -2.85 4.48 16.08
C ALA A 49 -4.32 4.60 16.52
N LYS A 50 -4.59 5.46 17.51
CA LYS A 50 -5.96 5.74 18.00
C LYS A 50 -6.84 6.38 16.93
N SER A 51 -6.30 7.22 16.05
CA SER A 51 -7.08 7.91 15.01
C SER A 51 -7.67 6.97 13.96
N ARG A 52 -7.22 5.70 13.90
CA ARG A 52 -7.73 4.68 12.97
C ARG A 52 -8.46 3.55 13.69
N LEU A 53 -8.74 3.66 14.99
CA LEU A 53 -9.55 2.67 15.71
C LEU A 53 -10.90 2.47 15.02
N GLY A 54 -11.31 1.21 14.88
CA GLY A 54 -12.54 0.82 14.18
C GLY A 54 -12.43 0.82 12.65
N GLU A 55 -11.29 1.18 12.07
CA GLU A 55 -11.12 1.14 10.61
C GLU A 55 -11.23 -0.30 10.09
N ARG A 56 -12.18 -0.54 9.18
CA ARG A 56 -12.46 -1.85 8.54
C ARG A 56 -11.95 -1.98 7.10
N LYS A 57 -10.95 -1.19 6.75
CA LYS A 57 -10.36 -1.19 5.40
C LYS A 57 -9.20 -2.19 5.27
N TYR A 58 -9.22 -3.27 6.07
CA TYR A 58 -8.13 -4.24 6.05
C TYR A 58 -7.94 -4.78 4.63
N ASN A 59 -6.69 -4.86 4.21
CA ASN A 59 -6.30 -5.42 2.92
C ASN A 59 -5.02 -6.24 3.16
N LEU A 60 -5.04 -7.52 2.81
CA LEU A 60 -3.95 -8.48 3.00
C LEU A 60 -2.60 -7.94 2.53
N LEU A 61 -2.61 -7.18 1.42
CA LEU A 61 -1.43 -6.75 0.72
C LEU A 61 -1.00 -5.32 1.08
N PHE A 62 -1.94 -4.40 1.41
CA PHE A 62 -1.61 -2.97 1.56
C PHE A 62 -2.10 -2.30 2.85
N ASN A 63 -3.04 -2.92 3.56
CA ASN A 63 -3.59 -2.38 4.81
C ASN A 63 -3.72 -3.46 5.87
N ASN A 64 -2.62 -4.17 6.11
CA ASN A 64 -2.50 -5.19 7.14
C ASN A 64 -1.83 -4.64 8.42
N CYS A 65 -1.58 -5.52 9.39
CA CYS A 65 -1.00 -5.15 10.69
C CYS A 65 0.39 -4.49 10.57
N GLU A 66 1.24 -4.96 9.65
CA GLU A 66 2.60 -4.42 9.48
C GLU A 66 2.56 -3.01 8.88
N HIS A 67 1.67 -2.79 7.91
CA HIS A 67 1.45 -1.49 7.28
C HIS A 67 0.92 -0.48 8.29
N PHE A 68 -0.09 -0.88 9.05
CA PHE A 68 -0.65 -0.05 10.11
C PHE A 68 0.41 0.34 11.16
N ALA A 69 1.19 -0.63 11.66
CA ALA A 69 2.25 -0.38 12.64
C ALA A 69 3.33 0.56 12.08
N THR A 70 3.75 0.35 10.83
CA THR A 70 4.76 1.18 10.15
C THR A 70 4.26 2.61 9.91
N TRP A 71 3.01 2.80 9.49
CA TRP A 71 2.40 4.12 9.32
C TRP A 71 2.24 4.86 10.66
N CYS A 72 1.86 4.15 11.72
CA CYS A 72 1.79 4.73 13.07
C CYS A 72 3.17 5.22 13.49
N LYS A 73 4.21 4.40 13.28
CA LYS A 73 5.57 4.67 13.75
C LYS A 73 6.32 5.71 12.92
N THR A 74 6.10 5.75 11.61
CA THR A 74 6.97 6.51 10.68
C THR A 74 6.25 7.50 9.78
N GLY A 75 4.92 7.49 9.72
CA GLY A 75 4.19 8.37 8.79
C GLY A 75 4.11 7.85 7.36
N VAL A 76 5.00 6.93 7.01
CA VAL A 76 5.09 6.37 5.68
C VAL A 76 4.06 5.25 5.54
N SER A 77 2.90 5.56 4.97
CA SER A 77 2.01 4.56 4.37
C SER A 77 2.61 4.13 3.03
N ASP A 78 2.74 5.10 2.11
CA ASP A 78 2.72 4.87 0.67
C ASP A 78 3.98 4.31 0.00
N SER A 79 5.16 4.46 0.60
CA SER A 79 6.42 4.32 -0.18
C SER A 79 7.16 2.99 0.03
N ARG A 80 6.94 2.30 1.16
CA ARG A 80 7.50 0.96 1.40
C ARG A 80 6.63 -0.16 0.82
N GLN A 81 5.32 0.06 0.78
CA GLN A 81 4.28 -0.81 0.24
C GLN A 81 4.56 -1.36 -1.17
N ILE A 82 5.35 -0.63 -1.95
CA ILE A 82 5.49 -0.93 -3.36
C ILE A 82 6.67 -1.88 -3.63
N ARG A 83 7.59 -2.05 -2.67
CA ARG A 83 8.86 -2.78 -2.88
C ARG A 83 8.75 -4.30 -2.72
N ASP A 84 7.72 -4.77 -2.00
CA ASP A 84 7.61 -6.17 -1.58
C ASP A 84 6.53 -6.96 -2.36
N PHE A 85 6.03 -6.42 -3.48
CA PHE A 85 5.12 -7.14 -4.38
C PHE A 85 5.90 -8.13 -5.26
N LEU A 86 6.31 -9.24 -4.63
CA LEU A 86 6.85 -10.51 -5.12
C LEU A 86 7.87 -10.53 -6.29
N PRO A 87 8.99 -11.28 -6.13
CA PRO A 87 9.75 -11.79 -7.25
C PRO A 87 8.92 -12.89 -7.93
N LEU A 88 8.74 -12.79 -9.24
CA LEU A 88 8.80 -13.91 -10.20
C LEU A 88 8.18 -13.49 -11.55
N THR A 89 9.02 -13.69 -12.57
CA THR A 89 8.76 -13.89 -14.01
C THR A 89 8.30 -12.73 -14.90
N THR A 90 8.69 -12.88 -16.17
CA THR A 90 8.94 -11.87 -17.21
C THR A 90 8.07 -12.09 -18.46
N LYS A 91 7.72 -10.97 -19.11
CA LYS A 91 7.12 -10.77 -20.46
C LYS A 91 5.63 -11.14 -20.59
N ILE A 92 4.76 -10.17 -20.90
CA ILE A 92 3.59 -10.18 -21.82
C ILE A 92 2.82 -8.83 -21.74
N LYS A 93 2.09 -8.46 -22.81
CA LYS A 93 1.42 -7.15 -23.03
C LYS A 93 -0.05 -7.09 -22.54
N THR A 94 -0.47 -5.87 -22.16
CA THR A 94 -1.64 -5.45 -21.37
C THR A 94 -3.06 -5.64 -21.97
N GLU A 95 -3.19 -5.95 -23.25
CA GLU A 95 -4.50 -5.94 -23.95
C GLU A 95 -5.41 -7.13 -23.59
N ASN A 96 -4.87 -8.20 -22.99
CA ASN A 96 -5.57 -9.47 -22.77
C ASN A 96 -6.18 -9.65 -21.36
N LEU A 97 -6.03 -8.68 -20.47
CA LEU A 97 -6.34 -8.80 -19.04
C LEU A 97 -7.85 -8.88 -18.75
N SER A 98 -8.65 -8.02 -19.36
CA SER A 98 -10.10 -7.93 -19.08
C SER A 98 -10.88 -9.19 -19.52
N GLN A 99 -10.49 -9.78 -20.65
CA GLN A 99 -11.08 -11.01 -21.16
C GLN A 99 -10.64 -12.24 -20.38
N SER A 100 -9.36 -12.29 -19.97
CA SER A 100 -8.81 -13.41 -19.19
C SER A 100 -9.45 -13.50 -17.80
N LEU A 101 -9.76 -12.35 -17.18
CA LEU A 101 -10.51 -12.30 -15.92
C LEU A 101 -11.92 -12.86 -16.06
N LYS A 102 -12.68 -12.46 -17.10
CA LYS A 102 -14.04 -12.98 -17.35
C LYS A 102 -14.09 -14.50 -17.55
N GLN A 103 -13.03 -15.10 -18.12
CA GLN A 103 -12.95 -16.54 -18.33
C GLN A 103 -12.55 -17.32 -17.07
N ALA A 104 -11.67 -16.77 -16.22
CA ALA A 104 -11.31 -17.40 -14.95
C ALA A 104 -12.51 -17.59 -14.00
N PHE A 105 -13.53 -16.73 -14.11
CA PHE A 105 -14.78 -16.82 -13.33
C PHE A 105 -15.85 -17.73 -13.95
N LYS A 106 -15.67 -18.24 -15.19
CA LYS A 106 -16.58 -19.21 -15.82
C LYS A 106 -15.96 -20.60 -15.72
N GLY A 107 -16.42 -21.39 -14.75
CA GLY A 107 -15.85 -22.65 -14.31
C GLY A 107 -15.22 -23.53 -15.40
N ALA A 108 -13.94 -23.85 -15.22
CA ALA A 108 -13.21 -24.86 -15.97
C ALA A 108 -12.18 -25.52 -15.05
N ASN A 109 -11.86 -26.78 -15.37
CA ASN A 109 -11.01 -27.75 -14.69
C ASN A 109 -9.83 -27.16 -13.86
N ARG A 110 -9.48 -27.78 -12.73
CA ARG A 110 -8.54 -27.26 -11.69
C ARG A 110 -7.16 -26.83 -12.24
N ASN A 111 -6.70 -27.49 -13.30
CA ASN A 111 -5.46 -27.15 -14.01
C ASN A 111 -5.57 -25.88 -14.87
N ASP A 112 -6.73 -25.65 -15.50
CA ASP A 112 -7.01 -24.46 -16.30
C ASP A 112 -7.23 -23.23 -15.40
N SER A 113 -7.90 -23.40 -14.25
CA SER A 113 -8.10 -22.30 -13.27
C SER A 113 -6.77 -21.79 -12.71
N THR A 114 -5.83 -22.70 -12.40
CA THR A 114 -4.50 -22.35 -11.89
C THR A 114 -3.67 -21.62 -12.94
N LYS A 115 -3.76 -22.06 -14.20
CA LYS A 115 -3.07 -21.42 -15.34
C LYS A 115 -3.62 -20.01 -15.61
N LEU A 116 -4.94 -19.84 -15.54
CA LEU A 116 -5.60 -18.53 -15.69
C LEU A 116 -5.26 -17.57 -14.55
N LEU A 117 -5.20 -18.06 -13.32
CA LEU A 117 -4.78 -17.28 -12.15
C LEU A 117 -3.34 -16.79 -12.29
N ASN A 118 -2.40 -17.67 -12.66
CA ASN A 118 -1.00 -17.31 -12.85
C ASN A 118 -0.83 -16.26 -13.94
N LYS A 119 -1.62 -16.34 -15.02
CA LYS A 119 -1.64 -15.34 -16.08
C LYS A 119 -2.16 -13.97 -15.57
N ALA A 120 -3.27 -13.96 -14.83
CA ALA A 120 -3.82 -12.72 -14.27
C ALA A 120 -2.85 -12.05 -13.30
N LEU A 121 -2.16 -12.83 -12.46
CA LEU A 121 -1.13 -12.31 -11.55
C LEU A 121 0.08 -11.73 -12.31
N ALA A 122 0.51 -12.38 -13.39
CA ALA A 122 1.59 -11.87 -14.24
C ALA A 122 1.21 -10.53 -14.91
N ASP A 123 -0.03 -10.39 -15.38
CA ASP A 123 -0.52 -9.16 -15.98
C ASP A 123 -0.58 -8.00 -14.96
N ILE A 124 -1.07 -8.27 -13.74
CA ILE A 124 -1.06 -7.29 -12.65
C ILE A 124 0.36 -6.84 -12.33
N LYS A 125 1.32 -7.78 -12.27
CA LYS A 125 2.72 -7.48 -12.04
C LYS A 125 3.32 -6.56 -13.13
N VAL A 126 2.97 -6.74 -14.40
CA VAL A 126 3.44 -5.85 -15.47
C VAL A 126 2.96 -4.42 -15.27
N VAL A 127 1.67 -4.23 -14.95
CA VAL A 127 1.12 -2.88 -14.71
C VAL A 127 1.74 -2.28 -13.44
N TRP A 128 2.01 -3.10 -12.44
CA TRP A 128 2.69 -2.71 -11.22
C TRP A 128 4.12 -2.22 -11.50
N ASP A 129 4.91 -3.00 -12.23
CA ASP A 129 6.31 -2.71 -12.58
C ASP A 129 6.43 -1.41 -13.40
N ASP A 130 5.40 -1.03 -14.16
CA ASP A 130 5.34 0.26 -14.87
C ASP A 130 4.83 1.43 -13.99
N THR A 131 3.79 1.19 -13.19
CA THR A 131 3.12 2.25 -12.41
C THR A 131 3.94 2.66 -11.18
N GLN A 132 4.60 1.71 -10.53
CA GLN A 132 5.37 1.96 -9.31
C GLN A 132 6.50 2.98 -9.51
N PRO A 133 7.40 2.84 -10.52
CA PRO A 133 8.49 3.79 -10.71
C PRO A 133 7.97 5.20 -10.98
N GLN A 134 6.89 5.32 -11.76
CA GLN A 134 6.27 6.61 -12.06
C GLN A 134 5.70 7.28 -10.80
N TYR A 135 5.12 6.49 -9.89
CA TYR A 135 4.62 6.99 -8.62
C TYR A 135 5.77 7.51 -7.75
N LYS A 136 6.85 6.73 -7.61
CA LYS A 136 8.06 7.14 -6.87
C LYS A 136 8.67 8.41 -7.46
N HIS A 137 8.79 8.47 -8.78
CA HIS A 137 9.30 9.66 -9.47
C HIS A 137 8.43 10.88 -9.19
N SER A 138 7.10 10.74 -9.23
CA SER A 138 6.18 11.84 -8.91
C SER A 138 6.36 12.32 -7.46
N LEU A 139 6.59 11.41 -6.50
CA LEU A 139 6.88 11.79 -5.11
C LEU A 139 8.21 12.53 -4.96
N GLN A 140 9.25 12.10 -5.69
CA GLN A 140 10.54 12.78 -5.70
C GLN A 140 10.39 14.19 -6.24
N GLU A 141 9.70 14.36 -7.37
CA GLU A 141 9.48 15.66 -8.00
C GLU A 141 8.70 16.62 -7.10
N ILE A 142 7.74 16.14 -6.29
CA ILE A 142 7.04 16.98 -5.31
C ILE A 142 8.03 17.64 -4.32
N ASN A 143 9.04 16.89 -3.87
CA ASN A 143 10.06 17.39 -2.95
C ASN A 143 11.05 18.30 -3.69
N THR A 144 11.47 17.94 -4.89
CA THR A 144 12.34 18.76 -5.75
C THR A 144 11.73 20.14 -5.97
N TRP A 145 10.48 20.20 -6.41
CA TRP A 145 9.81 21.47 -6.70
C TRP A 145 9.51 22.28 -5.44
N GLU A 146 9.37 21.65 -4.27
CA GLU A 146 9.34 22.39 -3.00
C GLU A 146 10.67 23.08 -2.71
N GLN A 147 11.79 22.39 -2.86
CA GLN A 147 13.11 22.98 -2.64
C GLN A 147 13.38 24.12 -3.63
N VAL A 148 12.98 23.96 -4.89
CA VAL A 148 13.07 25.03 -5.90
C VAL A 148 12.22 26.22 -5.49
N ALA A 149 10.99 26.01 -5.04
CA ALA A 149 10.12 27.09 -4.58
C ALA A 149 10.73 27.84 -3.38
N MET A 150 11.21 27.12 -2.37
CA MET A 150 11.87 27.72 -1.19
C MET A 150 13.13 28.51 -1.59
N LYS A 151 13.97 27.95 -2.47
CA LYS A 151 15.18 28.64 -2.95
C LYS A 151 14.84 29.90 -3.76
N ALA A 152 13.77 29.85 -4.56
CA ALA A 152 13.31 31.01 -5.31
C ALA A 152 12.79 32.12 -4.37
N LEU A 153 12.03 31.77 -3.33
CA LEU A 153 11.58 32.72 -2.31
C LEU A 153 12.74 33.37 -1.56
N ASN A 154 13.76 32.60 -1.17
CA ASN A 154 14.96 33.13 -0.51
C ASN A 154 15.74 34.11 -1.39
N ASN A 155 15.58 34.03 -2.71
CA ASN A 155 16.20 34.93 -3.69
C ASN A 155 15.23 36.04 -4.17
N ASN A 156 14.11 36.24 -3.47
CA ASN A 156 13.05 37.20 -3.82
C ASN A 156 12.49 37.02 -5.25
N ARG A 157 12.51 35.79 -5.78
CA ARG A 157 11.99 35.42 -7.11
C ARG A 157 10.60 34.79 -6.97
N GLU A 158 9.60 35.59 -6.61
CA GLU A 158 8.23 35.12 -6.38
C GLU A 158 7.56 34.53 -7.62
N ASP A 159 7.93 35.00 -8.81
CA ASP A 159 7.51 34.46 -10.11
C ASP A 159 7.93 32.99 -10.26
N LEU A 160 9.21 32.70 -10.01
CA LEU A 160 9.76 31.36 -10.07
C LEU A 160 9.22 30.47 -8.96
N ALA A 161 9.01 31.01 -7.76
CA ALA A 161 8.41 30.29 -6.65
C ALA A 161 6.97 29.84 -7.00
N ARG A 162 6.16 30.72 -7.57
CA ARG A 162 4.79 30.38 -8.03
C ARG A 162 4.80 29.31 -9.12
N ALA A 163 5.69 29.43 -10.10
CA ALA A 163 5.83 28.44 -11.17
C ALA A 163 6.27 27.06 -10.62
N ALA A 164 7.20 27.03 -9.66
CA ALA A 164 7.64 25.80 -9.00
C ALA A 164 6.51 25.15 -8.19
N LEU A 165 5.73 25.93 -7.45
CA LEU A 165 4.56 25.44 -6.71
C LEU A 165 3.47 24.88 -7.65
N ALA A 166 3.25 25.50 -8.81
CA ALA A 166 2.33 24.98 -9.81
C ALA A 166 2.79 23.60 -10.34
N ARG A 167 4.08 23.43 -10.63
CA ARG A 167 4.65 22.13 -11.02
C ARG A 167 4.51 21.09 -9.91
N LYS A 168 4.82 21.47 -8.66
CA LYS A 168 4.62 20.61 -7.48
C LYS A 168 3.17 20.13 -7.38
N LEU A 169 2.19 21.01 -7.61
CA LEU A 169 0.78 20.65 -7.56
C LEU A 169 0.41 19.63 -8.65
N ASN A 170 0.97 19.75 -9.86
CA ASN A 170 0.74 18.79 -10.94
C ASN A 170 1.31 17.40 -10.59
N TYR A 171 2.51 17.33 -10.02
CA TYR A 171 3.07 16.06 -9.55
C TYR A 171 2.30 15.48 -8.38
N LYS A 172 1.73 16.30 -7.48
CA LYS A 172 0.81 15.83 -6.43
C LYS A 172 -0.42 15.14 -7.02
N LYS A 173 -1.07 15.74 -8.02
CA LYS A 173 -2.23 15.14 -8.71
C LYS A 173 -1.85 13.81 -9.37
N ARG A 174 -0.75 13.79 -10.13
CA ARG A 174 -0.23 12.57 -10.76
C ARG A 174 0.07 11.46 -9.75
N ALA A 175 0.70 11.81 -8.62
CA ALA A 175 0.98 10.85 -7.57
C ALA A 175 -0.31 10.26 -6.98
N GLN A 176 -1.36 11.06 -6.78
CA GLN A 176 -2.66 10.56 -6.31
C GLN A 176 -3.30 9.59 -7.31
N GLU A 177 -3.28 9.90 -8.60
CA GLU A 177 -3.82 9.02 -9.65
C GLU A 177 -3.07 7.69 -9.71
N LEU A 178 -1.74 7.73 -9.71
CA LEU A 178 -0.89 6.54 -9.74
C LEU A 178 -1.08 5.69 -8.47
N LYS A 179 -1.25 6.34 -7.31
CA LYS A 179 -1.58 5.66 -6.05
C LYS A 179 -2.91 4.90 -6.15
N LEU A 180 -3.97 5.55 -6.63
CA LEU A 180 -5.28 4.90 -6.81
C LEU A 180 -5.18 3.69 -7.76
N ARG A 181 -4.38 3.80 -8.83
CA ARG A 181 -4.10 2.65 -9.72
C ARG A 181 -3.42 1.50 -8.99
N LEU A 182 -2.39 1.79 -8.20
CA LEU A 182 -1.68 0.77 -7.42
C LEU A 182 -2.63 0.12 -6.39
N GLU A 183 -3.46 0.90 -5.70
CA GLU A 183 -4.50 0.41 -4.76
C GLU A 183 -5.59 -0.43 -5.45
N HIS A 184 -5.87 -0.19 -6.73
CA HIS A 184 -6.78 -1.03 -7.49
C HIS A 184 -6.16 -2.37 -7.90
N LEU A 185 -4.93 -2.37 -8.45
CA LEU A 185 -4.19 -3.61 -8.78
C LEU A 185 -4.02 -4.52 -7.58
N ALA A 186 -3.72 -3.87 -6.46
CA ALA A 186 -3.70 -4.41 -5.13
C ALA A 186 -4.96 -5.20 -4.75
N SER A 187 -6.11 -4.54 -4.80
CA SER A 187 -7.41 -5.14 -4.49
C SER A 187 -7.74 -6.30 -5.44
N MET A 188 -7.46 -6.16 -6.73
CA MET A 188 -7.66 -7.24 -7.71
C MET A 188 -6.82 -8.48 -7.37
N THR A 189 -5.57 -8.28 -6.96
CA THR A 189 -4.67 -9.37 -6.55
C THR A 189 -5.23 -10.11 -5.34
N GLU A 190 -5.73 -9.38 -4.35
CA GLU A 190 -6.34 -9.97 -3.15
C GLU A 190 -7.58 -10.79 -3.50
N THR A 191 -8.49 -10.27 -4.31
CA THR A 191 -9.69 -11.02 -4.77
C THR A 191 -9.29 -12.31 -5.49
N LEU A 192 -8.26 -12.25 -6.35
CA LEU A 192 -7.75 -13.43 -7.06
C LEU A 192 -7.19 -14.49 -6.10
N LEU A 193 -6.52 -14.08 -5.02
CA LEU A 193 -5.95 -14.99 -4.02
C LEU A 193 -7.02 -15.59 -3.10
N LEU A 194 -8.01 -14.81 -2.67
CA LEU A 194 -9.08 -15.27 -1.77
C LEU A 194 -9.99 -16.31 -2.43
N ASN A 195 -10.36 -16.12 -3.70
CA ASN A 195 -11.18 -17.09 -4.44
C ASN A 195 -10.52 -18.47 -4.58
N LYS A 196 -9.18 -18.54 -4.54
CA LYS A 196 -8.44 -19.81 -4.52
C LYS A 196 -8.63 -20.58 -3.21
N VAL A 197 -8.74 -19.86 -2.09
CA VAL A 197 -8.89 -20.43 -0.74
C VAL A 197 -10.30 -20.98 -0.54
N GLU A 198 -11.33 -20.32 -1.07
CA GLU A 198 -12.72 -20.78 -0.97
C GLU A 198 -13.07 -21.95 -1.92
N SER A 199 -12.26 -22.16 -2.97
CA SER A 199 -12.43 -23.26 -3.94
C SER A 199 -11.62 -24.53 -3.58
N SER A 200 -11.02 -24.59 -2.39
CA SER A 200 -10.15 -25.68 -1.90
C SER A 200 -10.80 -26.43 -0.75
#